data_AF-A0A7J6PKP4-F1
#
_entry.id   AF-A0A7J6PKP4-F1
#
_cell.length_a   1.000
_cell.length_b   1.000
_cell.length_c   1.000
_cell.angle_alpha   90.00
_cell.angle_beta   90.00
_cell.angle_gamma   90.00
#
_symmetry.space_group_name_H-M   'P 1'
#
loop_
_entity.id
_entity.type
_entity.pdbx_description
1 polymer ?
#
loop_
_entity_poly.entity_id
_entity_poly.type
_entity_poly.pdbx_seq_one_letter_code
_entity_poly.pdbx_strand_id
1 'polypeptide(L)'
;DTRSGTTWIGEMEKTTEGHSEVVQYLWLKHHTDSDVWDKVTDRDGPPHRCYRSYAHHLERICKRFRRLYDTDEHLQRANKAFQLCTQGKDSVHRYVKKLERLSTELYHLGAPPLEYMLKWKLYTGLVDKELRSKLDEYVSDPKVSYQCFRDKVLTKHRRMYQIAKMMDEDYITGSGYESGGRRRFRSFSQEKKGSRF
;
A
#
# COMPACT_ATOMS: atom_id res chain seq x y z
N ASP A 1 14.14 -8.08 -3.36
CA ASP A 1 12.80 -8.05 -2.74
C ASP A 1 12.91 -7.59 -1.27
N THR A 2 11.93 -6.88 -0.73
CA THR A 2 11.92 -6.41 0.69
C THR A 2 10.89 -7.14 1.55
N ARG A 3 10.21 -8.16 1.03
CA ARG A 3 9.18 -8.93 1.75
C ARG A 3 9.77 -10.06 2.57
N SER A 4 9.09 -10.45 3.64
CA SER A 4 9.43 -11.61 4.44
C SER A 4 9.25 -12.90 3.63
N GLY A 5 9.90 -13.97 4.09
CA GLY A 5 9.74 -15.29 3.51
C GLY A 5 8.29 -15.76 3.59
N THR A 6 7.61 -15.51 4.71
CA THR A 6 6.18 -15.85 4.84
C THR A 6 5.30 -15.08 3.86
N THR A 7 5.51 -13.77 3.65
CA THR A 7 4.76 -13.01 2.64
C THR A 7 5.03 -13.54 1.23
N TRP A 8 6.28 -13.88 0.91
CA TRP A 8 6.65 -14.41 -0.40
C TRP A 8 6.01 -15.78 -0.67
N ILE A 9 6.01 -16.66 0.33
CA ILE A 9 5.31 -17.96 0.25
C ILE A 9 3.80 -17.75 0.08
N GLY A 10 3.19 -16.81 0.82
CA GLY A 10 1.77 -16.52 0.70
C GLY A 10 1.37 -16.02 -0.69
N GLU A 11 2.23 -15.23 -1.35
CA GLU A 11 2.01 -14.84 -2.75
C GLU A 11 2.06 -16.02 -3.70
N MET A 12 3.03 -16.93 -3.50
CA MET A 12 3.10 -18.16 -4.27
C MET A 12 1.79 -18.96 -4.08
N GLU A 13 1.42 -19.28 -2.85
CA GLU A 13 0.23 -20.09 -2.54
C GLU A 13 -1.04 -19.51 -3.17
N LYS A 14 -1.19 -18.19 -3.12
CA LYS A 14 -2.31 -17.48 -3.74
C LYS A 14 -2.27 -17.52 -5.28
N THR A 15 -1.09 -17.38 -5.87
CA THR A 15 -0.94 -17.34 -7.34
C THR A 15 -1.11 -18.72 -7.95
N THR A 16 -0.78 -19.76 -7.20
CA THR A 16 -0.86 -21.16 -7.63
C THR A 16 -1.99 -21.92 -6.92
N GLU A 17 -3.03 -21.21 -6.48
CA GLU A 17 -4.17 -21.81 -5.79
C GLU A 17 -4.80 -22.93 -6.65
N GLY A 18 -5.00 -24.12 -6.06
CA GLY A 18 -5.53 -25.29 -6.76
C GLY A 18 -4.54 -26.04 -7.67
N HIS A 19 -3.29 -25.58 -7.80
CA HIS A 19 -2.24 -26.27 -8.55
C HIS A 19 -1.40 -27.20 -7.66
N SER A 20 -0.74 -28.18 -8.31
CA SER A 20 0.13 -29.15 -7.63
C SER A 20 1.41 -28.53 -7.07
N GLU A 21 2.04 -29.22 -6.13
CA GLU A 21 3.28 -28.79 -5.45
C GLU A 21 4.45 -28.63 -6.43
N VAL A 22 4.42 -29.34 -7.56
CA VAL A 22 5.40 -29.15 -8.64
C VAL A 22 5.27 -27.75 -9.25
N VAL A 23 4.05 -27.28 -9.49
CA VAL A 23 3.80 -25.94 -10.02
C VAL A 23 4.24 -24.88 -9.01
N GLN A 24 3.91 -25.08 -7.73
CA GLN A 24 4.35 -24.22 -6.63
C GLN A 24 5.88 -24.10 -6.55
N TYR A 25 6.58 -25.23 -6.62
CA TYR A 25 8.04 -25.28 -6.66
C TYR A 25 8.61 -24.54 -7.88
N LEU A 26 8.08 -24.82 -9.08
CA LEU A 26 8.53 -24.16 -10.31
C LEU A 26 8.27 -22.66 -10.29
N TRP A 27 7.15 -22.24 -9.70
CA TRP A 27 6.83 -20.83 -9.49
C TRP A 27 7.89 -20.17 -8.60
N LEU A 28 8.20 -20.75 -7.44
CA LEU A 28 9.23 -20.19 -6.55
C LEU A 28 10.58 -20.12 -7.24
N LYS A 29 10.99 -21.19 -7.94
CA LYS A 29 12.26 -21.24 -8.66
C LYS A 29 12.37 -20.14 -9.72
N HIS A 30 11.28 -19.89 -10.46
CA HIS A 30 11.27 -18.92 -11.54
C HIS A 30 11.23 -17.46 -11.04
N HIS A 31 10.54 -17.21 -9.93
CA HIS A 31 10.31 -15.85 -9.44
C HIS A 31 11.28 -15.41 -8.34
N THR A 32 12.15 -16.31 -7.86
CA THR A 32 13.17 -16.00 -6.86
C THR A 32 14.51 -15.77 -7.54
N ASP A 33 15.22 -14.70 -7.14
CA ASP A 33 16.57 -14.41 -7.62
C ASP A 33 17.52 -15.61 -7.41
N SER A 34 18.41 -15.87 -8.38
CA SER A 34 19.29 -17.05 -8.35
C SER A 34 20.08 -17.19 -7.05
N ASP A 35 20.64 -16.10 -6.53
CA ASP A 35 21.43 -16.11 -5.28
C ASP A 35 20.58 -16.46 -4.06
N VAL A 36 19.32 -16.04 -4.04
CA VAL A 36 18.38 -16.35 -2.95
C VAL A 36 17.92 -17.79 -3.08
N TRP A 37 17.60 -18.23 -4.30
CA TRP A 37 17.19 -19.58 -4.60
C TRP A 37 18.26 -20.59 -4.19
N ASP A 38 19.52 -20.34 -4.54
CA ASP A 38 20.65 -21.19 -4.17
C ASP A 38 20.84 -21.27 -2.65
N LYS A 39 20.64 -20.15 -1.93
CA LYS A 39 20.71 -20.14 -0.46
C LYS A 39 19.59 -20.96 0.18
N VAL A 40 18.36 -20.84 -0.33
CA VAL A 40 17.20 -21.55 0.21
C VAL A 40 17.25 -23.03 -0.13
N THR A 41 17.69 -23.38 -1.34
CA THR A 41 17.84 -24.78 -1.76
C THR A 41 19.12 -25.41 -1.23
N ASP A 42 20.09 -24.63 -0.75
CA ASP A 42 21.45 -25.11 -0.45
C ASP A 42 22.09 -25.78 -1.67
N ARG A 43 21.76 -25.23 -2.86
CA ARG A 43 22.11 -25.76 -4.18
C ARG A 43 21.63 -27.20 -4.42
N ASP A 44 20.70 -27.72 -3.61
CA ASP A 44 20.05 -29.00 -3.87
C ASP A 44 19.29 -28.95 -5.22
N GLY A 45 19.48 -29.98 -6.03
CA GLY A 45 18.73 -30.17 -7.26
C GLY A 45 17.24 -30.49 -7.02
N PRO A 46 16.39 -30.34 -8.04
CA PRO A 46 14.98 -30.70 -7.94
C PRO A 46 14.80 -32.20 -7.65
N PRO A 47 13.73 -32.60 -6.94
CA PRO A 47 13.44 -34.01 -6.68
C PRO A 47 13.27 -34.85 -7.95
N HIS A 48 13.77 -36.09 -7.92
CA HIS A 48 13.65 -37.02 -9.04
C HIS A 48 12.28 -37.74 -9.03
N ARG A 49 11.46 -37.46 -10.05
CA ARG A 49 10.35 -38.29 -10.59
C ARG A 49 9.16 -38.66 -9.68
N CYS A 50 9.09 -38.24 -8.41
CA CYS A 50 7.94 -38.54 -7.54
C CYS A 50 7.28 -37.28 -6.94
N TYR A 51 5.97 -37.14 -7.11
CA TYR A 51 5.18 -36.02 -6.57
C TYR A 51 5.27 -35.91 -5.03
N ARG A 52 5.27 -37.04 -4.30
CA ARG A 52 5.46 -37.06 -2.84
C ARG A 52 6.81 -36.48 -2.42
N SER A 53 7.81 -36.54 -3.31
CA SER A 53 9.12 -35.95 -3.08
C SER A 53 9.09 -34.42 -3.27
N TYR A 54 8.27 -33.90 -4.18
CA TYR A 54 8.07 -32.46 -4.35
C TYR A 54 7.36 -31.82 -3.16
N ALA A 55 6.33 -32.46 -2.60
CA ALA A 55 5.64 -31.92 -1.42
C ALA A 55 6.61 -31.74 -0.24
N HIS A 56 7.39 -32.77 0.08
CA HIS A 56 8.38 -32.71 1.15
C HIS A 56 9.50 -31.69 0.87
N HIS A 57 9.98 -31.64 -0.37
CA HIS A 57 11.03 -30.70 -0.77
C HIS A 57 10.54 -29.25 -0.74
N LEU A 58 9.31 -28.99 -1.21
CA LEU A 58 8.66 -27.69 -1.12
C LEU A 58 8.47 -27.25 0.34
N GLU A 59 8.04 -28.16 1.21
CA GLU A 59 7.92 -27.87 2.65
C GLU A 59 9.27 -27.45 3.25
N ARG A 60 10.36 -28.15 2.91
CA ARG A 60 11.73 -27.79 3.32
C ARG A 60 12.13 -26.39 2.83
N ILE A 61 11.87 -26.09 1.55
CA ILE A 61 12.16 -24.79 0.93
C ILE A 61 11.39 -23.68 1.64
N CYS A 62 10.08 -23.86 1.84
CA CYS A 62 9.23 -22.90 2.54
C CYS A 62 9.74 -22.66 3.98
N LYS A 63 10.10 -23.72 4.72
CA LYS A 63 10.69 -23.57 6.06
C LYS A 63 12.00 -22.76 6.03
N ARG A 64 12.85 -22.97 5.02
CA ARG A 64 14.11 -22.23 4.87
C ARG A 64 13.89 -20.77 4.49
N PHE A 65 12.94 -20.47 3.61
CA PHE A 65 12.54 -19.08 3.33
C PHE A 65 12.15 -18.34 4.62
N ARG A 66 11.25 -18.93 5.42
CA ARG A 66 10.84 -18.33 6.69
C ARG A 66 12.04 -18.12 7.62
N ARG A 67 12.86 -19.16 7.81
CA ARG A 67 14.04 -19.08 8.68
C ARG A 67 15.03 -17.97 8.28
N LEU A 68 15.25 -17.76 6.98
CA LEU A 68 16.24 -16.80 6.48
C LEU A 68 15.71 -15.37 6.39
N TYR A 69 14.41 -15.19 6.18
CA TYR A 69 13.84 -13.90 5.80
C TYR A 69 12.77 -13.35 6.74
N ASP A 70 12.28 -14.16 7.70
CA ASP A 70 11.37 -13.73 8.76
C ASP A 70 12.18 -13.41 10.03
N THR A 71 13.13 -12.48 9.93
CA THR A 71 14.03 -12.13 11.03
C THR A 71 13.46 -11.02 11.92
N ASP A 72 13.94 -10.93 13.17
CA ASP A 72 13.57 -9.85 14.08
C ASP A 72 13.95 -8.46 13.53
N GLU A 73 15.08 -8.35 12.81
CA GLU A 73 15.44 -7.10 12.14
C GLU A 73 14.44 -6.75 11.04
N HIS A 74 13.90 -7.74 10.34
CA HIS A 74 12.82 -7.51 9.38
C HIS A 74 11.58 -6.99 10.11
N LEU A 75 11.13 -7.68 11.16
CA LEU A 75 9.99 -7.26 11.95
C LEU A 75 10.13 -5.83 12.46
N GLN A 76 11.30 -5.46 12.99
CA GLN A 76 11.57 -4.10 13.44
C GLN A 76 11.49 -3.07 12.30
N ARG A 77 12.05 -3.38 11.12
CA ARG A 77 11.97 -2.51 9.93
C ARG A 77 10.54 -2.35 9.44
N ALA A 78 9.77 -3.45 9.36
CA ALA A 78 8.37 -3.44 8.95
C ALA A 78 7.51 -2.63 9.94
N ASN A 79 7.73 -2.81 11.25
CA ASN A 79 7.03 -2.05 12.28
C ASN A 79 7.37 -0.56 12.20
N LYS A 80 8.65 -0.21 12.05
CA LYS A 80 9.06 1.19 11.85
C LYS A 80 8.39 1.81 10.60
N ALA A 81 8.37 1.07 9.49
CA ALA A 81 7.70 1.52 8.26
C ALA A 81 6.19 1.71 8.46
N PHE A 82 5.53 0.80 9.19
CA PHE A 82 4.13 0.92 9.58
C PHE A 82 3.87 2.15 10.45
N GLN A 83 4.72 2.39 11.46
CA GLN A 83 4.55 3.54 12.36
C GLN A 83 4.68 4.88 11.64
N LEU A 84 5.61 4.97 10.68
CA LEU A 84 5.86 6.18 9.89
C LEU A 84 4.98 6.28 8.64
N CYS A 85 4.05 5.35 8.42
CA CYS A 85 3.24 5.30 7.21
C CYS A 85 2.21 6.44 7.16
N THR A 86 2.44 7.40 6.26
CA THR A 86 1.53 8.51 5.95
C THR A 86 1.25 8.57 4.45
N GLN A 87 0.21 9.31 4.06
CA GLN A 87 -0.14 9.50 2.66
C GLN A 87 0.93 10.28 1.90
N GLY A 88 1.51 11.33 2.50
CA GLY A 88 2.53 12.14 1.83
C GLY A 88 2.06 12.69 0.49
N LYS A 89 2.76 12.35 -0.60
CA LYS A 89 2.41 12.72 -1.98
C LYS A 89 1.56 11.67 -2.71
N ASP A 90 1.29 10.53 -2.07
CA ASP A 90 0.53 9.45 -2.70
C ASP A 90 -0.97 9.79 -2.79
N SER A 91 -1.65 9.18 -3.77
CA SER A 91 -3.13 9.19 -3.78
C SER A 91 -3.66 8.40 -2.59
N VAL A 92 -4.90 8.70 -2.16
CA VAL A 92 -5.55 7.99 -1.05
C VAL A 92 -5.57 6.49 -1.29
N HIS A 93 -5.85 6.04 -2.52
CA HIS A 93 -5.82 4.62 -2.89
C HIS A 93 -4.43 3.98 -2.72
N ARG A 94 -3.36 4.65 -3.18
CA ARG A 94 -1.99 4.13 -3.03
C ARG A 94 -1.58 4.07 -1.56
N TYR A 95 -1.94 5.07 -0.79
CA TYR A 95 -1.69 5.11 0.65
C TYR A 95 -2.40 3.97 1.39
N VAL A 96 -3.70 3.76 1.16
CA VAL A 96 -4.47 2.65 1.74
C VAL A 96 -3.81 1.31 1.41
N LYS A 97 -3.49 1.08 0.13
CA LYS A 97 -2.83 -0.16 -0.32
C LYS A 97 -1.46 -0.37 0.33
N LYS A 98 -0.69 0.71 0.52
CA LYS A 98 0.61 0.66 1.20
C LYS A 98 0.44 0.28 2.67
N LEU A 99 -0.54 0.85 3.36
CA LEU A 99 -0.84 0.54 4.76
C LEU A 99 -1.28 -0.93 4.91
N GLU A 100 -2.17 -1.42 4.04
CA GLU A 100 -2.61 -2.82 4.06
C GLU A 100 -1.48 -3.80 3.80
N ARG A 101 -0.57 -3.47 2.87
CA ARG A 101 0.65 -4.27 2.63
C ARG A 101 1.52 -4.37 3.88
N LEU A 102 1.77 -3.24 4.56
CA LEU A 102 2.54 -3.24 5.80
C LEU A 102 1.83 -4.01 6.93
N SER A 103 0.50 -3.91 7.02
CA SER A 103 -0.28 -4.69 7.97
C SER A 103 -0.18 -6.19 7.72
N THR A 104 -0.25 -6.61 6.45
CA THR A 104 -0.15 -8.01 6.04
C THR A 104 1.25 -8.55 6.32
N GLU A 105 2.28 -7.74 6.04
CA GLU A 105 3.67 -8.07 6.35
C GLU A 105 3.87 -8.31 7.85
N LEU A 106 3.33 -7.42 8.69
CA LEU A 106 3.39 -7.56 10.14
C LEU A 106 2.60 -8.77 10.67
N TYR A 107 1.46 -9.08 10.05
CA TYR A 107 0.71 -10.31 10.36
C TYR A 107 1.56 -11.55 10.09
N HIS A 108 2.22 -11.63 8.93
CA HIS A 108 3.07 -12.75 8.55
C HIS A 108 4.31 -12.90 9.43
N LEU A 109 4.84 -11.78 9.95
CA LEU A 109 5.94 -11.77 10.92
C LEU A 109 5.49 -12.02 12.37
N GLY A 110 4.23 -12.40 12.60
CA GLY A 110 3.71 -12.75 13.93
C GLY A 110 3.37 -11.56 14.83
N ALA A 111 3.33 -10.34 14.30
CA ALA A 111 2.99 -9.13 15.04
C ALA A 111 1.82 -8.36 14.39
N PRO A 112 0.65 -8.99 14.23
CA PRO A 112 -0.47 -8.37 13.54
C PRO A 112 -0.92 -7.08 14.23
N PRO A 113 -1.04 -5.96 13.50
CA PRO A 113 -1.57 -4.73 14.08
C PRO A 113 -3.01 -4.90 14.52
N LEU A 114 -3.35 -4.33 15.67
CA LEU A 114 -4.73 -4.33 16.17
C LEU A 114 -5.61 -3.49 15.23
N GLU A 115 -6.86 -3.90 15.06
CA GLU A 115 -7.79 -3.28 14.10
C GLU A 115 -8.00 -1.79 14.38
N TYR A 116 -8.11 -1.41 15.67
CA TYR A 116 -8.21 0.00 16.06
C TYR A 116 -6.96 0.80 15.66
N MET A 117 -5.76 0.20 15.74
CA MET A 117 -4.51 0.85 15.35
C MET A 117 -4.47 1.06 13.84
N LEU A 118 -4.98 0.10 13.05
CA LEU A 118 -5.08 0.23 11.60
C LEU A 118 -6.05 1.34 11.21
N LYS A 119 -7.23 1.41 11.84
CA LYS A 119 -8.19 2.51 11.65
C LYS A 119 -7.56 3.85 11.98
N TRP A 120 -6.96 3.95 13.16
CA TRP A 120 -6.32 5.17 13.63
C TRP A 120 -5.16 5.60 12.73
N LYS A 121 -4.33 4.65 12.28
CA LYS A 121 -3.22 4.93 11.36
C LYS A 121 -3.74 5.41 10.01
N LEU A 122 -4.75 4.74 9.44
CA LEU A 122 -5.39 5.16 8.20
C LEU A 122 -5.95 6.58 8.32
N TYR A 123 -6.64 6.89 9.42
CA TYR A 123 -7.19 8.22 9.65
C TYR A 123 -6.10 9.30 9.82
N THR A 124 -5.15 9.09 10.73
CA THR A 124 -4.13 10.10 11.07
C THR A 124 -3.11 10.32 9.96
N GLY A 125 -2.85 9.33 9.11
CA GLY A 125 -1.91 9.46 8.01
C GLY A 125 -2.48 10.14 6.75
N LEU A 126 -3.78 10.41 6.69
CA LEU A 126 -4.40 11.19 5.59
C LEU A 126 -3.97 12.67 5.66
N VAL A 127 -3.62 13.24 4.51
CA VAL A 127 -3.20 14.65 4.41
C VAL A 127 -4.40 15.60 4.43
N ASP A 128 -5.46 15.25 3.71
CA ASP A 128 -6.66 16.07 3.56
C ASP A 128 -7.43 16.19 4.89
N LYS A 129 -7.52 17.42 5.40
CA LYS A 129 -8.22 17.73 6.66
C LYS A 129 -9.74 17.62 6.51
N GLU A 130 -10.29 18.02 5.38
CA GLU A 130 -11.74 17.99 5.16
C GLU A 130 -12.24 16.55 5.02
N LEU A 131 -11.47 15.70 4.34
CA LEU A 131 -11.73 14.26 4.30
C LEU A 131 -11.70 13.65 5.69
N ARG A 132 -10.72 14.01 6.53
CA ARG A 132 -10.64 13.53 7.92
C ARG A 132 -11.86 13.96 8.74
N SER A 133 -12.26 15.22 8.70
CA SER A 133 -13.44 15.69 9.43
C SER A 133 -14.71 14.92 9.06
N LYS A 134 -14.87 14.51 7.78
CA LYS A 134 -16.00 13.68 7.33
C LYS A 134 -15.93 12.22 7.81
N LEU A 135 -14.87 11.82 8.49
CA LEU A 135 -14.59 10.46 8.97
C LEU A 135 -14.50 10.34 10.49
N ASP A 136 -14.49 11.45 11.23
CA ASP A 136 -14.30 11.51 12.69
C ASP A 136 -15.25 10.60 13.47
N GLU A 137 -16.52 10.56 13.07
CA GLU A 137 -17.54 9.73 13.73
C GLU A 137 -17.26 8.22 13.57
N TYR A 138 -16.58 7.81 12.49
CA TYR A 138 -16.36 6.39 12.20
C TYR A 138 -15.05 5.84 12.75
N VAL A 139 -14.03 6.68 12.91
CA VAL A 139 -12.71 6.21 13.37
C VAL A 139 -12.79 5.70 14.81
N SER A 140 -13.55 6.40 15.66
CA SER A 140 -13.73 6.09 17.08
C SER A 140 -14.85 5.09 17.35
N ASP A 141 -15.73 4.81 16.38
CA ASP A 141 -16.84 3.87 16.55
C ASP A 141 -16.32 2.41 16.58
N PRO A 142 -16.46 1.68 17.71
CA PRO A 142 -16.03 0.30 17.82
C PRO A 142 -16.88 -0.67 16.98
N LYS A 143 -18.09 -0.29 16.57
CA LYS A 143 -18.96 -1.11 15.71
C LYS A 143 -18.51 -1.07 14.24
N VAL A 144 -17.69 -0.10 13.86
CA VAL A 144 -17.19 0.05 12.50
C VAL A 144 -15.87 -0.70 12.38
N SER A 145 -15.87 -1.79 11.61
CA SER A 145 -14.65 -2.52 11.26
C SER A 145 -13.70 -1.69 10.41
N TYR A 146 -12.43 -2.07 10.37
CA TYR A 146 -11.41 -1.47 9.52
C TYR A 146 -11.82 -1.54 8.05
N GLN A 147 -12.37 -2.66 7.58
CA GLN A 147 -12.82 -2.81 6.20
C GLN A 147 -13.93 -1.80 5.86
N CYS A 148 -14.93 -1.68 6.73
CA CYS A 148 -16.01 -0.71 6.57
C CYS A 148 -15.46 0.74 6.60
N PHE A 149 -14.54 1.02 7.52
CA PHE A 149 -13.89 2.33 7.61
C PHE A 149 -13.11 2.67 6.34
N ARG A 150 -12.28 1.75 5.84
CA ARG A 150 -11.53 1.87 4.59
C ARG A 150 -12.45 2.19 3.41
N ASP A 151 -13.53 1.44 3.27
CA ASP A 151 -14.46 1.62 2.15
C ASP A 151 -15.17 2.99 2.25
N LYS A 152 -15.47 3.47 3.46
CA LYS A 152 -15.94 4.84 3.71
C LYS A 152 -14.90 5.89 3.31
N VAL A 153 -13.62 5.71 3.66
CA VAL A 153 -12.53 6.62 3.26
C VAL A 153 -12.49 6.76 1.74
N LEU A 154 -12.46 5.64 1.02
CA LEU A 154 -12.38 5.63 -0.44
C LEU A 154 -13.63 6.25 -1.08
N THR A 155 -14.81 5.94 -0.55
CA THR A 155 -16.08 6.48 -1.06
C THR A 155 -16.18 7.99 -0.85
N LYS A 156 -15.83 8.49 0.34
CA LYS A 156 -15.87 9.92 0.67
C LYS A 156 -14.86 10.70 -0.16
N HIS A 157 -13.64 10.16 -0.32
CA HIS A 157 -12.62 10.75 -1.18
C HIS A 157 -13.09 10.87 -2.64
N ARG A 158 -13.67 9.80 -3.20
CA ARG A 158 -14.21 9.82 -4.56
C ARG A 158 -15.30 10.87 -4.74
N ARG A 159 -16.24 10.97 -3.79
CA ARG A 159 -17.31 11.97 -3.84
C ARG A 159 -16.78 13.40 -3.78
N MET A 160 -15.80 13.67 -2.90
CA MET A 160 -15.18 14.99 -2.81
C MET A 160 -14.48 15.37 -4.13
N TYR A 161 -13.75 14.43 -4.73
CA TYR A 161 -13.09 14.65 -6.01
C TYR A 161 -14.10 14.91 -7.15
N GLN A 162 -15.22 14.19 -7.17
CA GLN A 162 -16.30 14.42 -8.15
C GLN A 162 -16.93 15.81 -7.99
N ILE A 163 -17.23 16.22 -6.75
CA ILE A 163 -17.81 17.55 -6.47
C ILE A 163 -16.84 18.65 -6.90
N ALA A 164 -15.57 18.55 -6.51
CA ALA A 164 -14.54 19.52 -6.90
C ALA A 164 -14.43 19.64 -8.42
N LYS A 165 -14.44 18.51 -9.13
CA LYS A 165 -14.41 18.49 -10.59
C LYS A 165 -15.63 19.17 -11.22
N MET A 166 -16.83 18.94 -10.70
CA MET A 166 -18.05 19.58 -11.21
C MET A 166 -18.03 21.10 -10.97
N MET A 167 -17.52 21.55 -9.83
CA MET A 167 -17.39 22.99 -9.55
C MET A 167 -16.37 23.69 -10.47
N ASP A 168 -15.29 23.01 -10.83
CA ASP A 168 -14.32 23.53 -11.80
C ASP A 168 -14.89 23.55 -13.23
N GLU A 169 -15.67 22.53 -13.62
CA GLU A 169 -16.35 22.49 -14.92
C GLU A 169 -17.45 23.55 -15.05
N ASP A 170 -18.23 23.80 -13.99
CA ASP A 170 -19.23 24.88 -13.93
C ASP A 170 -18.57 26.27 -14.02
N TYR A 171 -17.35 26.43 -13.50
CA TYR A 171 -16.58 27.67 -13.66
C TYR A 171 -16.04 27.87 -15.08
N ILE A 172 -15.67 26.79 -15.78
CA ILE A 172 -15.18 26.83 -17.16
C ILE A 172 -16.34 27.00 -18.16
N THR A 173 -17.50 26.40 -17.90
CA THR A 173 -18.69 26.48 -18.76
C THR A 173 -19.61 27.65 -18.43
N GLY A 174 -19.44 28.30 -17.27
CA GLY A 174 -20.24 29.42 -16.78
C GLY A 174 -19.80 30.81 -17.22
N SER A 175 -18.77 30.97 -18.07
CA SER A 175 -18.37 32.28 -18.64
C SER A 175 -18.93 32.48 -20.05
N GLY A 176 -20.26 32.57 -20.14
CA GLY A 176 -21.00 32.86 -21.37
C GLY A 176 -22.07 33.94 -21.24
N TYR A 177 -22.06 34.74 -20.16
CA TYR A 177 -22.97 35.88 -20.00
C TYR A 177 -22.20 37.13 -19.59
N GLU A 178 -21.81 37.91 -20.59
CA GLU A 178 -21.55 39.33 -20.40
C GLU A 178 -22.85 40.01 -19.96
N SER A 179 -22.82 40.65 -18.80
CA SER A 179 -23.61 41.85 -18.54
C SER A 179 -22.84 42.75 -17.57
N GLY A 180 -22.03 43.60 -18.20
CA GLY A 180 -21.69 44.97 -17.82
C GLY A 180 -21.56 45.33 -16.33
N GLY A 181 -20.31 45.54 -15.91
CA GLY A 181 -19.98 46.73 -15.10
C GLY A 181 -19.11 46.50 -13.87
N ARG A 182 -17.89 47.06 -13.93
CA ARG A 182 -17.09 47.65 -12.82
C ARG A 182 -16.53 46.63 -11.79
N ARG A 183 -15.23 46.55 -11.46
CA ARG A 183 -14.09 47.49 -11.48
C ARG A 183 -12.78 46.70 -11.65
N ARG A 184 -11.83 47.33 -12.35
CA ARG A 184 -10.39 47.04 -12.33
C ARG A 184 -9.88 46.90 -10.88
N PHE A 185 -9.16 45.82 -10.58
CA PHE A 185 -8.04 45.89 -9.64
C PHE A 185 -6.74 45.64 -10.41
N ARG A 186 -5.86 46.64 -10.28
CA ARG A 186 -4.57 46.77 -10.95
C ARG A 186 -3.60 45.67 -10.52
N SER A 187 -2.89 45.17 -11.52
CA SER A 187 -1.59 44.54 -11.42
C SER A 187 -0.55 45.48 -10.79
N PHE A 188 0.31 44.92 -9.94
CA PHE A 188 1.64 45.46 -9.66
C PHE A 188 2.68 44.34 -9.81
N SER A 189 3.20 44.22 -11.02
CA SER A 189 4.59 43.80 -11.24
C SER A 189 5.45 45.04 -11.16
N GLN A 190 6.46 45.03 -10.29
CA GLN A 190 7.64 45.88 -10.44
C GLN A 190 8.87 44.98 -10.58
N GLU A 191 9.27 44.75 -11.82
CA GLU A 191 10.69 44.65 -12.15
C GLU A 191 11.25 46.07 -12.23
N LYS A 192 12.37 46.34 -11.55
CA LYS A 192 13.28 47.42 -11.93
C LYS A 192 14.65 46.83 -12.19
N LYS A 193 15.07 46.97 -13.45
CA LYS A 193 16.40 46.77 -14.01
C LYS A 193 17.46 47.52 -13.21
N GLY A 194 18.65 46.94 -13.10
CA GLY A 194 19.84 47.61 -12.59
C GLY A 194 20.44 48.62 -13.58
N SER A 195 21.36 49.45 -13.08
CA SER A 195 22.61 49.83 -13.76
C SER A 195 23.58 50.51 -12.78
N ARG A 196 24.85 50.19 -12.98
CA ARG A 196 26.13 50.65 -12.40
C ARG A 196 26.18 52.12 -11.93
N PHE A 197 26.83 52.36 -10.78
CA PHE A 197 28.23 52.83 -10.66
C PHE A 197 28.84 52.29 -9.37
#